data_AF-A0A100WQ88-F1
#
_entry.id   AF-A0A100WQ88-F1
#
_cell.length_a   1.000
_cell.length_b   1.000
_cell.length_c   1.000
_cell.angle_alpha   90.00
_cell.angle_beta   90.00
_cell.angle_gamma   90.00
#
_symmetry.space_group_name_H-M   'P 1'
#
loop_
_entity.id
_entity.type
_entity.pdbx_description
1 polymer ?
#
loop_
_entity_poly.entity_id
_entity_poly.type
_entity_poly.pdbx_seq_one_letter_code
_entity_poly.pdbx_strand_id
1 'polypeptide(L)'
;MSAENRPYVFELASQIVEQVKRGQDDTATRDAAARNGVDAGELDRAVTIVEHFAAGGADIQQWLHQEYVIDGWLRGYLSLDSAASDVSTWTLGQLAENHYAGRNVVAATPADSPDGQPEPVSAISQLEARIRAIGGRIQDALHGPEEQKHTLLQAAGRALADTDTELREISNHALGDYGQKVADQIDEQQAIIANHLRSGAGQ
;
A
#
# COMPACT_ATOMS: atom_id res chain seq x y z
N MET A 1 2.88 -8.95 -15.08
CA MET A 1 2.84 -8.10 -13.87
C MET A 1 3.45 -8.89 -12.71
N SER A 2 3.61 -8.33 -11.50
CA SER A 2 4.12 -9.07 -10.34
C SER A 2 3.15 -8.94 -9.16
N ALA A 3 3.21 -9.88 -8.20
CA ALA A 3 2.47 -9.84 -6.94
C ALA A 3 2.72 -8.55 -6.10
N GLU A 4 3.71 -7.74 -6.46
CA GLU A 4 3.96 -6.44 -5.83
C GLU A 4 2.90 -5.38 -6.15
N ASN A 5 2.10 -5.59 -7.22
CA ASN A 5 0.95 -4.76 -7.56
C ASN A 5 -0.29 -5.24 -6.79
N ARG A 6 -0.30 -4.97 -5.48
CA ARG A 6 -1.40 -5.35 -4.58
C ARG A 6 -2.78 -4.85 -5.06
N PRO A 7 -2.94 -3.61 -5.55
CA PRO A 7 -4.21 -3.15 -6.11
C PRO A 7 -4.71 -4.04 -7.26
N TYR A 8 -3.83 -4.51 -8.14
CA TYR A 8 -4.19 -5.41 -9.23
C TYR A 8 -4.70 -6.77 -8.73
N VAL A 9 -4.11 -7.32 -7.66
CA VAL A 9 -4.60 -8.56 -7.05
C VAL A 9 -6.03 -8.39 -6.52
N PHE A 10 -6.32 -7.25 -5.87
CA PHE A 10 -7.67 -6.95 -5.39
C PHE A 10 -8.67 -6.65 -6.52
N GLU A 11 -8.20 -6.10 -7.64
CA GLU A 11 -9.02 -5.91 -8.83
C GLU A 11 -9.48 -7.27 -9.38
N LEU A 12 -8.56 -8.22 -9.57
CA LEU A 12 -8.88 -9.58 -10.01
C LEU A 12 -9.83 -10.29 -9.03
N ALA A 13 -9.57 -10.14 -7.73
CA ALA A 13 -10.45 -10.67 -6.69
C ALA A 13 -11.87 -10.10 -6.79
N SER A 14 -12.01 -8.79 -7.03
CA SER A 14 -13.32 -8.14 -7.20
C SER A 14 -14.09 -8.66 -8.42
N GLN A 15 -13.38 -8.97 -9.51
CA GLN A 15 -13.96 -9.55 -10.72
C GLN A 15 -14.46 -10.98 -10.45
N ILE A 16 -13.68 -11.80 -9.74
CA ILE A 16 -14.08 -13.17 -9.34
C ILE A 16 -15.34 -13.14 -8.48
N VAL A 17 -15.36 -12.29 -7.44
CA VAL A 17 -16.54 -12.16 -6.56
C VAL A 17 -17.80 -11.80 -7.35
N GLU A 18 -17.68 -10.89 -8.31
CA GLU A 18 -18.82 -10.48 -9.14
C GLU A 18 -19.25 -11.55 -10.15
N GLN A 19 -18.30 -12.28 -10.75
CA GLN A 19 -18.59 -13.43 -11.63
C GLN A 19 -19.34 -14.51 -10.86
N VAL A 20 -18.84 -14.90 -9.68
CA VAL A 20 -19.47 -15.91 -8.83
C VAL A 20 -20.88 -15.48 -8.41
N LYS A 21 -21.07 -14.21 -8.00
CA LYS A 21 -22.40 -13.66 -7.69
C LYS A 21 -23.40 -13.76 -8.84
N ARG A 22 -22.91 -13.68 -10.09
CA ARG A 22 -23.71 -13.80 -11.31
C ARG A 22 -23.84 -15.26 -11.81
N GLY A 23 -23.26 -16.22 -11.10
CA GLY A 23 -23.21 -17.64 -11.53
C GLY A 23 -22.35 -17.86 -12.77
N GLN A 24 -21.37 -16.99 -13.01
CA GLN A 24 -20.42 -17.08 -14.12
C GLN A 24 -19.16 -17.84 -13.70
N ASP A 25 -18.47 -18.44 -14.68
CA ASP A 25 -17.19 -19.11 -14.49
C ASP A 25 -16.06 -18.09 -14.29
N ASP A 26 -15.23 -18.30 -13.26
CA ASP A 26 -14.09 -17.45 -12.87
C ASP A 26 -12.73 -17.97 -13.36
N THR A 27 -12.71 -19.13 -14.03
CA THR A 27 -11.49 -19.79 -14.53
C THR A 27 -10.64 -18.85 -15.38
N ALA A 28 -11.25 -18.08 -16.28
CA ALA A 28 -10.52 -17.15 -17.15
C ALA A 28 -9.78 -16.04 -16.37
N THR A 29 -10.38 -15.56 -15.28
CA THR A 29 -9.76 -14.54 -14.42
C THR A 29 -8.63 -15.14 -13.58
N ARG A 30 -8.80 -16.36 -13.08
CA ARG A 30 -7.74 -17.10 -12.37
C ARG A 30 -6.55 -17.43 -13.29
N ASP A 31 -6.81 -17.82 -14.53
CA ASP A 31 -5.76 -18.05 -15.54
C ASP A 31 -5.03 -16.76 -15.91
N ALA A 32 -5.74 -15.62 -15.95
CA ALA A 32 -5.11 -14.31 -16.14
C ALA A 32 -4.22 -13.93 -14.94
N ALA A 33 -4.66 -14.22 -13.71
CA ALA A 33 -3.88 -13.99 -12.50
C ALA A 33 -2.56 -14.78 -12.51
N ALA A 34 -2.65 -16.09 -12.80
CA ALA A 34 -1.49 -16.98 -12.86
C ALA A 34 -0.49 -16.55 -13.95
N ARG A 35 -0.96 -16.17 -15.14
CA ARG A 35 -0.10 -15.61 -16.21
C ARG A 35 0.58 -14.31 -15.81
N ASN A 36 0.01 -13.58 -14.86
CA ASN A 36 0.56 -12.36 -14.30
C ASN A 36 1.36 -12.58 -13.01
N GLY A 37 1.71 -13.83 -12.69
CA GLY A 37 2.58 -14.15 -11.56
C GLY A 37 1.93 -13.96 -10.18
N VAL A 38 0.60 -13.90 -10.12
CA VAL A 38 -0.15 -13.88 -8.85
C VAL A 38 -0.26 -15.30 -8.32
N ASP A 39 0.15 -15.54 -7.08
CA ASP A 39 0.00 -16.84 -6.42
C ASP A 39 -1.49 -17.17 -6.20
N ALA A 40 -1.86 -18.43 -6.40
CA ALA A 40 -3.25 -18.87 -6.24
C ALA A 40 -3.76 -18.69 -4.81
N GLY A 41 -2.91 -18.98 -3.81
CA GLY A 41 -3.26 -18.80 -2.40
C GLY A 41 -3.36 -17.33 -2.00
N GLU A 42 -2.54 -16.47 -2.59
CA GLU A 42 -2.67 -15.01 -2.46
C GLU A 42 -3.98 -14.49 -3.06
N LEU A 43 -4.33 -14.94 -4.27
CA LEU A 43 -5.58 -14.56 -4.93
C LEU A 43 -6.81 -15.01 -4.12
N ASP A 44 -6.80 -16.23 -3.57
CA ASP A 44 -7.91 -16.74 -2.74
C ASP A 44 -8.06 -15.93 -1.44
N ARG A 45 -6.95 -15.51 -0.82
CA ARG A 45 -6.99 -14.59 0.32
C ARG A 45 -7.58 -13.25 -0.08
N ALA A 46 -7.18 -12.70 -1.23
CA ALA A 46 -7.71 -11.43 -1.73
C ALA A 46 -9.22 -11.51 -2.02
N VAL A 47 -9.70 -12.61 -2.61
CA VAL A 47 -11.14 -12.89 -2.81
C VAL A 47 -11.87 -12.86 -1.46
N THR A 48 -11.37 -13.59 -0.47
CA THR A 48 -11.96 -13.63 0.88
C THR A 48 -12.05 -12.23 1.52
N ILE A 49 -11.01 -11.41 1.35
CA ILE A 49 -10.97 -10.03 1.87
C ILE A 49 -12.05 -9.17 1.18
N VAL A 50 -12.15 -9.24 -0.14
CA VAL A 50 -13.16 -8.47 -0.91
C VAL A 50 -14.58 -8.90 -0.52
N GLU A 51 -14.84 -10.20 -0.35
CA GLU A 51 -16.12 -10.69 0.12
C GLU A 51 -16.48 -10.15 1.50
N HIS A 52 -15.51 -10.10 2.43
CA HIS A 52 -15.71 -9.58 3.77
C HIS A 52 -16.08 -8.09 3.76
N PHE A 53 -15.37 -7.27 2.98
CA PHE A 53 -15.70 -5.85 2.81
C PHE A 53 -17.06 -5.66 2.15
N ALA A 54 -17.38 -6.44 1.13
CA ALA A 54 -18.67 -6.35 0.43
C ALA A 54 -19.83 -6.73 1.37
N ALA A 55 -19.65 -7.76 2.20
CA ALA A 55 -20.63 -8.15 3.21
C ALA A 55 -20.82 -7.08 4.29
N GLY A 56 -19.77 -6.29 4.59
CA GLY A 56 -19.83 -5.13 5.47
C GLY A 56 -20.48 -3.88 4.87
N GLY A 57 -20.91 -3.93 3.60
CA GLY A 57 -21.55 -2.79 2.91
C GLY A 57 -20.57 -1.77 2.32
N ALA A 58 -19.29 -2.10 2.22
CA ALA A 58 -18.31 -1.22 1.59
C ALA A 58 -18.56 -1.08 0.08
N ASP A 59 -18.36 0.12 -0.46
CA ASP A 59 -18.24 0.32 -1.90
C ASP A 59 -16.87 -0.18 -2.37
N ILE A 60 -16.85 -1.40 -2.93
CA ILE A 60 -15.62 -2.06 -3.38
C ILE A 60 -14.92 -1.27 -4.48
N GLN A 61 -15.66 -0.56 -5.34
CA GLN A 61 -15.05 0.22 -6.42
C GLN A 61 -14.36 1.46 -5.87
N GLN A 62 -15.00 2.14 -4.92
CA GLN A 62 -14.39 3.26 -4.21
C GLN A 62 -13.16 2.81 -3.39
N TRP A 63 -13.27 1.67 -2.70
CA TRP A 63 -12.15 1.12 -1.93
C TRP A 63 -10.98 0.72 -2.83
N LEU A 64 -11.23 0.01 -3.94
CA LEU A 64 -10.18 -0.38 -4.89
C LEU A 64 -9.51 0.85 -5.52
N HIS A 65 -10.28 1.89 -5.83
CA HIS A 65 -9.75 3.17 -6.28
C HIS A 65 -8.78 3.76 -5.24
N GLN A 66 -9.14 3.76 -3.96
CA GLN A 66 -8.26 4.25 -2.88
C GLN A 66 -6.98 3.41 -2.76
N GLU A 67 -7.06 2.09 -2.90
CA GLU A 67 -5.88 1.22 -2.89
C GLU A 67 -4.88 1.60 -3.99
N TYR A 68 -5.37 1.84 -5.21
CA TYR A 68 -4.54 2.29 -6.33
C TYR A 68 -3.94 3.68 -6.11
N VAL A 69 -4.70 4.63 -5.55
CA VAL A 69 -4.19 5.96 -5.23
C VAL A 69 -3.08 5.88 -4.17
N ILE A 70 -3.32 5.11 -3.10
CA ILE A 70 -2.36 4.93 -2.01
C ILE A 70 -1.10 4.27 -2.53
N ASP A 71 -1.22 3.17 -3.27
CA ASP A 71 -0.08 2.47 -3.87
C ASP A 71 0.66 3.39 -4.86
N GLY A 72 -0.04 4.14 -5.71
CA GLY A 72 0.57 5.09 -6.64
C GLY A 72 1.39 6.17 -5.98
N TRP A 73 0.90 6.71 -4.86
CA TRP A 73 1.65 7.68 -4.06
C TRP A 73 2.84 7.04 -3.34
N LEU A 74 2.68 5.82 -2.81
CA LEU A 74 3.77 5.12 -2.09
C LEU A 74 4.87 4.66 -3.03
N ARG A 75 4.52 4.23 -4.24
CA ARG A 75 5.42 3.67 -5.25
C ARG A 75 5.96 4.72 -6.22
N GLY A 76 5.36 5.92 -6.23
CA GLY A 76 5.81 7.07 -7.00
C GLY A 76 5.37 7.09 -8.46
N TYR A 77 4.33 6.32 -8.84
CA TYR A 77 3.74 6.38 -10.19
C TYR A 77 2.54 7.33 -10.30
N LEU A 78 2.07 7.84 -9.17
CA LEU A 78 1.07 8.90 -9.10
C LEU A 78 1.69 10.12 -8.41
N SER A 79 1.51 11.31 -8.99
CA SER A 79 1.98 12.55 -8.37
C SER A 79 1.21 12.83 -7.07
N LEU A 80 1.89 13.37 -6.07
CA LEU A 80 1.27 13.82 -4.82
C LEU A 80 0.39 15.06 -5.04
N ASP A 81 0.61 15.83 -6.10
CA ASP A 81 -0.22 16.97 -6.48
C ASP A 81 -1.51 16.56 -7.20
N SER A 82 -1.65 15.27 -7.57
CA SER A 82 -2.87 14.74 -8.16
C SER A 82 -3.90 14.46 -7.08
N ALA A 83 -5.05 15.13 -7.13
CA ALA A 83 -6.15 14.79 -6.24
C ALA A 83 -6.66 13.38 -6.57
N ALA A 84 -6.97 12.59 -5.53
CA ALA A 84 -7.48 11.22 -5.68
C ALA A 84 -8.72 11.17 -6.59
N SER A 85 -9.59 12.18 -6.50
CA SER A 85 -10.81 12.31 -7.30
C SER A 85 -10.61 12.52 -8.80
N ASP A 86 -9.41 12.97 -9.20
CA ASP A 86 -9.19 13.49 -10.56
C ASP A 86 -8.74 12.40 -11.54
N VAL A 87 -8.44 11.20 -11.03
CA VAL A 87 -7.88 10.10 -11.81
C VAL A 87 -8.82 8.91 -11.72
N SER A 88 -9.23 8.35 -12.86
CA SER A 88 -10.09 7.15 -12.84
C SER A 88 -9.32 5.91 -12.38
N THR A 89 -10.01 4.91 -11.80
CA THR A 89 -9.40 3.61 -11.45
C THR A 89 -8.73 2.95 -12.65
N TRP A 90 -9.31 3.08 -13.85
CA TRP A 90 -8.69 2.58 -15.08
C TRP A 90 -7.35 3.26 -15.37
N THR A 91 -7.28 4.59 -15.24
CA THR A 91 -6.03 5.35 -15.44
C THR A 91 -4.99 4.96 -14.39
N LEU A 92 -5.41 4.77 -13.13
CA LEU A 92 -4.52 4.29 -12.07
C LEU A 92 -3.98 2.89 -12.35
N GLY A 93 -4.81 1.98 -12.85
CA GLY A 93 -4.40 0.65 -13.29
C GLY A 93 -3.34 0.70 -14.38
N GLN A 94 -3.47 1.61 -15.36
CA GLN A 94 -2.47 1.81 -16.41
C GLN A 94 -1.15 2.40 -15.87
N LEU A 95 -1.21 3.34 -14.91
CA LEU A 95 -0.01 3.87 -14.27
C LEU A 95 0.72 2.80 -13.45
N ALA A 96 -0.02 2.00 -12.69
CA ALA A 96 0.51 0.87 -11.94
C ALA A 96 1.12 -0.18 -12.88
N GLU A 97 0.41 -0.56 -13.94
CA GLU A 97 0.92 -1.48 -14.96
C GLU A 97 2.25 -1.01 -15.54
N ASN A 98 2.35 0.26 -15.96
CA ASN A 98 3.59 0.81 -16.51
C ASN A 98 4.73 0.77 -15.47
N HIS A 99 4.43 1.10 -14.21
CA HIS A 99 5.41 1.10 -13.13
C HIS A 99 5.97 -0.30 -12.84
N TYR A 100 5.08 -1.29 -12.71
CA TYR A 100 5.46 -2.66 -12.36
C TYR A 100 5.96 -3.48 -13.56
N ALA A 101 5.50 -3.18 -14.78
CA ALA A 101 6.06 -3.78 -16.00
C ALA A 101 7.49 -3.32 -16.27
N GLY A 102 7.81 -2.05 -15.96
CA GLY A 102 9.17 -1.50 -16.08
C GLY A 102 10.20 -2.15 -15.14
N ARG A 103 9.77 -2.66 -13.97
CA ARG A 103 10.63 -3.43 -13.04
C ARG A 103 10.96 -4.84 -13.52
N ASN A 104 10.16 -5.44 -14.40
CA ASN A 104 10.39 -6.79 -14.91
C ASN A 104 11.50 -6.88 -15.98
N VAL A 105 12.15 -5.76 -16.36
CA VAL A 105 13.26 -5.77 -17.34
C VAL A 105 14.62 -6.08 -16.69
N VAL A 106 14.70 -6.23 -15.36
CA VAL A 106 15.95 -6.59 -14.68
C VAL A 106 15.75 -7.81 -13.78
N ALA A 107 15.38 -8.93 -14.38
CA ALA A 107 16.00 -10.19 -13.98
C ALA A 107 17.45 -10.17 -14.51
N ALA A 108 18.28 -9.29 -13.95
CA ALA A 108 19.71 -9.36 -14.19
C ALA A 108 20.18 -10.67 -13.57
N THR A 109 20.66 -11.54 -14.45
CA THR A 109 21.73 -12.49 -14.16
C THR A 109 22.68 -11.90 -13.10
N PRO A 110 23.08 -12.65 -12.05
CA PRO A 110 24.03 -12.17 -11.07
C PRO A 110 25.42 -12.06 -11.71
N ALA A 111 25.66 -10.96 -12.43
CA ALA A 111 26.95 -10.53 -12.91
C ALA A 111 26.85 -9.05 -13.26
N ASP A 112 27.68 -8.23 -12.63
CA ASP A 112 27.90 -6.79 -12.86
C ASP A 112 26.85 -5.82 -12.34
N SER A 113 26.91 -5.55 -11.03
CA SER A 113 26.71 -4.19 -10.50
C SER A 113 28.07 -3.65 -10.03
N PRO A 114 28.55 -2.47 -10.51
CA PRO A 114 29.86 -1.95 -10.14
C PRO A 114 29.93 -1.35 -8.73
N ASP A 115 28.81 -1.17 -8.04
CA ASP A 115 28.78 -0.57 -6.71
C ASP A 115 28.09 -1.51 -5.71
N GLY A 116 28.92 -2.28 -5.00
CA GLY A 116 28.48 -3.22 -3.96
C GLY A 116 28.01 -2.51 -2.69
N GLN A 117 26.72 -2.21 -2.61
CA GLN A 117 26.04 -1.90 -1.35
C GLN A 117 24.96 -2.96 -1.09
N PRO A 118 24.90 -3.55 0.13
CA PRO A 118 24.01 -4.67 0.43
C PRO A 118 22.53 -4.21 0.50
N GLU A 119 21.66 -5.02 -0.11
CA GLU A 119 20.18 -4.99 -0.11
C GLU A 119 19.46 -4.33 1.10
N PRO A 120 19.82 -4.58 2.38
CA PRO A 120 19.11 -3.99 3.53
C PRO A 120 19.15 -2.47 3.62
N VAL A 121 20.18 -1.81 3.09
CA VAL A 121 20.31 -0.34 3.16
C VAL A 121 19.28 0.35 2.26
N SER A 122 18.91 -0.27 1.14
CA SER A 122 17.91 0.27 0.21
C SER A 122 16.49 0.16 0.77
N ALA A 123 16.17 -0.94 1.46
CA ALA A 123 14.86 -1.17 2.06
C ALA A 123 14.58 -0.18 3.21
N ILE A 124 15.59 0.12 4.03
CA ILE A 124 15.41 1.07 5.14
C ILE A 124 15.32 2.51 4.65
N SER A 125 16.06 2.87 3.59
CA SER A 125 15.93 4.19 2.95
C SER A 125 14.50 4.41 2.43
N GLN A 126 13.84 3.34 1.96
CA GLN A 126 12.44 3.37 1.57
C GLN A 126 11.50 3.48 2.78
N LEU A 127 11.79 2.81 3.90
CA LEU A 127 11.04 2.98 5.15
C LEU A 127 11.14 4.41 5.70
N GLU A 128 12.32 5.03 5.69
CA GLU A 128 12.51 6.42 6.10
C GLU A 128 11.74 7.41 5.21
N ALA A 129 11.77 7.19 3.90
CA ALA A 129 11.00 8.01 2.95
C ALA A 129 9.49 7.90 3.24
N ARG A 130 9.00 6.68 3.55
CA ARG A 130 7.61 6.45 3.93
C ARG A 130 7.24 7.12 5.26
N ILE A 131 8.08 7.01 6.28
CA ILE A 131 7.83 7.66 7.59
C ILE A 131 7.79 9.18 7.44
N ARG A 132 8.71 9.75 6.65
CA ARG A 132 8.72 11.19 6.36
C ARG A 132 7.44 11.62 5.63
N ALA A 133 6.99 10.84 4.65
CA ALA A 133 5.75 11.11 3.92
C ALA A 133 4.52 11.01 4.85
N ILE A 134 4.48 10.03 5.74
CA ILE A 134 3.39 9.92 6.73
C ILE A 134 3.43 11.09 7.73
N GLY A 135 4.61 11.50 8.19
CA GLY A 135 4.77 12.69 9.03
C GLY A 135 4.25 13.97 8.38
N GLY A 136 4.52 14.16 7.08
CA GLY A 136 3.94 15.27 6.30
C GLY A 136 2.40 15.22 6.28
N ARG A 137 1.82 14.05 6.04
CA ARG A 137 0.35 13.86 6.03
C ARG A 137 -0.29 14.09 7.40
N ILE A 138 0.39 13.73 8.49
CA ILE A 138 -0.07 14.05 9.85
C ILE A 138 -0.09 15.57 10.01
N GLN A 139 0.97 16.27 9.60
CA GLN A 139 1.00 17.73 9.67
C GLN A 139 -0.12 18.36 8.82
N ASP A 140 -0.33 17.91 7.59
CA ASP A 140 -1.40 18.42 6.73
C ASP A 140 -2.79 18.17 7.33
N ALA A 141 -3.03 16.98 7.88
CA ALA A 141 -4.27 16.66 8.57
C ALA A 141 -4.50 17.52 9.83
N LEU A 142 -3.43 17.88 10.55
CA LEU A 142 -3.50 18.75 11.72
C LEU A 142 -3.86 20.19 11.37
N HIS A 143 -3.49 20.66 10.18
CA HIS A 143 -3.83 21.99 9.66
C HIS A 143 -5.10 22.02 8.78
N GLY A 144 -5.64 20.84 8.45
CA GLY A 144 -6.80 20.67 7.59
C GLY A 144 -8.15 20.75 8.32
N PRO A 145 -9.27 20.64 7.57
CA PRO A 145 -10.62 20.69 8.12
C PRO A 145 -10.91 19.50 9.06
N GLU A 146 -11.56 19.79 10.20
CA GLU A 146 -11.85 18.82 11.28
C GLU A 146 -12.61 17.57 10.81
N GLU A 147 -13.50 17.70 9.83
CA GLU A 147 -14.28 16.56 9.29
C GLU A 147 -13.41 15.47 8.66
N GLN A 148 -12.25 15.83 8.12
CA GLN A 148 -11.33 14.89 7.46
C GLN A 148 -10.14 14.54 8.35
N LYS A 149 -9.80 15.41 9.31
CA LYS A 149 -8.69 15.26 10.25
C LYS A 149 -8.72 13.93 10.99
N HIS A 150 -9.88 13.51 11.50
CA HIS A 150 -9.99 12.26 12.26
C HIS A 150 -9.69 11.03 11.37
N THR A 151 -10.28 10.99 10.17
CA THR A 151 -10.10 9.91 9.20
C THR A 151 -8.66 9.83 8.70
N LEU A 152 -8.05 10.97 8.40
CA LEU A 152 -6.67 11.06 7.93
C LEU A 152 -5.66 10.66 9.01
N LEU A 153 -5.89 11.06 10.26
CA LEU A 153 -5.04 10.66 11.40
C LEU A 153 -5.15 9.15 11.70
N GLN A 154 -6.33 8.54 11.57
CA GLN A 154 -6.49 7.10 11.69
C GLN A 154 -5.78 6.34 10.56
N ALA A 155 -5.90 6.81 9.31
CA ALA A 155 -5.22 6.22 8.16
C ALA A 155 -3.68 6.33 8.29
N ALA A 156 -3.18 7.49 8.72
CA ALA A 156 -1.76 7.70 9.00
C ALA A 156 -1.25 6.78 10.12
N GLY A 157 -2.04 6.58 11.18
CA GLY A 157 -1.70 5.68 12.27
C GLY A 157 -1.57 4.23 11.83
N ARG A 158 -2.46 3.78 10.94
CA ARG A 158 -2.39 2.42 10.37
C ARG A 158 -1.18 2.24 9.46
N ALA A 159 -0.89 3.23 8.60
CA ALA A 159 0.30 3.20 7.76
C ALA A 159 1.61 3.17 8.58
N LEU A 160 1.66 3.85 9.73
CA LEU A 160 2.81 3.77 10.64
C LEU A 160 2.95 2.39 11.27
N ALA A 161 1.85 1.76 11.69
CA ALA A 161 1.86 0.41 12.26
C ALA A 161 2.31 -0.67 11.25
N ASP A 162 1.89 -0.53 9.98
CA ASP A 162 2.35 -1.41 8.90
C ASP A 162 3.86 -1.22 8.65
N THR A 163 4.33 0.03 8.69
CA THR A 163 5.76 0.37 8.51
C THR A 163 6.61 -0.12 9.69
N ASP A 164 6.10 -0.11 10.92
CA ASP A 164 6.76 -0.70 12.11
C ASP A 164 6.86 -2.22 12.01
N THR A 165 5.79 -2.88 11.54
CA THR A 165 5.80 -4.34 11.32
C THR A 165 6.89 -4.73 10.32
N GLU A 166 6.97 -4.02 9.20
CA GLU A 166 7.99 -4.24 8.16
C GLU A 166 9.40 -3.92 8.67
N LEU A 167 9.56 -2.85 9.46
CA LEU A 167 10.84 -2.53 10.10
C LEU A 167 11.31 -3.63 11.05
N ARG A 168 10.40 -4.27 11.80
CA ARG A 168 10.73 -5.38 12.72
C ARG A 168 11.11 -6.64 11.96
N GLU A 169 10.45 -6.93 10.84
CA GLU A 169 10.79 -8.05 9.96
C GLU A 169 12.21 -7.89 9.38
N ILE A 170 12.57 -6.68 8.96
CA ILE A 170 13.92 -6.39 8.43
C ILE A 170 14.95 -6.28 9.58
N SER A 171 14.60 -5.71 10.74
CA SER A 171 15.51 -5.54 11.88
C SER A 171 15.89 -6.85 12.57
N ASN A 172 15.03 -7.87 12.52
CA ASN A 172 15.39 -9.24 12.93
C ASN A 172 16.61 -9.80 12.17
N HIS A 173 17.00 -9.17 11.06
CA HIS A 173 18.15 -9.54 10.23
C HIS A 173 19.38 -8.61 10.33
N ALA A 174 19.59 -7.94 11.48
CA ALA A 174 20.84 -7.24 11.89
C ALA A 174 20.99 -5.76 11.48
N LEU A 175 20.15 -4.88 12.05
CA LEU A 175 20.21 -3.43 11.77
C LEU A 175 20.69 -2.51 12.90
N GLY A 176 20.82 -3.02 14.14
CA GLY A 176 21.41 -2.27 15.27
C GLY A 176 20.85 -0.85 15.43
N ASP A 177 21.73 0.13 15.62
CA ASP A 177 21.40 1.54 15.87
C ASP A 177 20.61 2.22 14.73
N TYR A 178 20.68 1.69 13.50
CA TYR A 178 20.00 2.27 12.35
C TYR A 178 18.51 1.93 12.34
N GLY A 179 18.15 0.67 12.63
CA GLY A 179 16.76 0.27 12.80
C GLY A 179 16.09 0.95 14.01
N GLN A 180 16.85 1.17 15.08
CA GLN A 180 16.34 1.83 16.29
C GLN A 180 15.89 3.28 16.03
N LYS A 181 16.66 4.05 15.26
CA LYS A 181 16.27 5.44 14.91
C LYS A 181 14.97 5.52 14.13
N VAL A 182 14.75 4.58 13.22
CA VAL A 182 13.53 4.50 12.41
C VAL A 182 12.34 4.12 13.29
N ALA A 183 12.53 3.20 14.25
CA ALA A 183 11.51 2.84 15.23
C ALA A 183 11.14 4.02 16.14
N ASP A 184 12.14 4.75 16.67
CA ASP A 184 11.91 5.93 17.52
C ASP A 184 11.10 7.01 16.77
N GLN A 185 11.33 7.15 15.47
CA GLN A 185 10.61 8.10 14.61
C GLN A 185 9.16 7.67 14.35
N ILE A 186 8.90 6.36 14.25
CA ILE A 186 7.54 5.84 14.17
C ILE A 186 6.79 6.10 15.49
N ASP A 187 7.42 5.81 16.63
CA ASP A 187 6.82 6.02 17.95
C ASP A 187 6.48 7.49 18.20
N GLU A 188 7.34 8.42 17.77
CA GLU A 188 7.09 9.87 17.87
C GLU A 188 5.82 10.27 17.07
N GLN A 189 5.69 9.79 15.83
CA GLN A 189 4.53 10.11 14.98
C GLN A 189 3.24 9.46 15.50
N GLN A 190 3.32 8.23 16.04
CA GLN A 190 2.19 7.58 16.69
C GLN A 190 1.73 8.34 17.94
N ALA A 191 2.66 8.88 18.74
CA ALA A 191 2.34 9.69 19.91
C ALA A 191 1.62 11.00 19.52
N ILE A 192 2.02 11.64 18.43
CA ILE A 192 1.35 12.85 17.90
C ILE A 192 -0.09 12.53 17.50
N ILE A 193 -0.31 11.44 16.76
CA ILE A 193 -1.66 10.99 16.35
C ILE A 193 -2.51 10.68 17.58
N ALA A 194 -1.97 9.89 18.52
CA ALA A 194 -2.70 9.43 19.69
C ALA A 194 -3.14 10.60 20.59
N ASN A 195 -2.31 11.64 20.73
CA ASN A 195 -2.68 12.84 21.48
C ASN A 195 -3.85 13.57 20.82
N HIS A 196 -3.82 13.76 19.50
CA HIS A 196 -4.85 14.51 18.79
C HIS A 196 -6.20 13.78 18.72
N LEU A 197 -6.19 12.45 18.54
CA LEU A 197 -7.40 11.64 18.57
C LEU A 197 -8.06 11.63 19.96
N ARG A 198 -7.27 11.71 21.04
CA ARG A 198 -7.78 11.78 22.42
C ARG A 198 -8.40 13.14 22.76
N SER A 199 -7.81 14.23 22.29
CA SER A 199 -8.33 15.59 22.50
C SER A 199 -9.61 15.91 21.72
N GLY A 200 -9.86 15.22 20.60
CA GLY A 200 -11.12 15.36 19.84
C GLY A 200 -12.32 14.60 20.41
N ALA A 201 -12.11 13.66 21.34
CA ALA A 201 -13.17 12.85 21.95
C ALA A 201 -13.86 13.51 23.16
N GLY A 202 -13.49 14.75 23.50
CA GLY A 202 -13.94 15.46 24.70
C GLY A 202 -14.71 16.76 24.47
N GLN A 203 -15.18 17.04 23.24
CA GLN A 203 -16.08 18.17 22.95
C GLN A 203 -17.44 17.68 22.46
#